data_AF-A0A941AD17-F1
#
_entry.id   AF-A0A941AD17-F1
#
_cell.length_a   1.000
_cell.length_b   1.000
_cell.length_c   1.000
_cell.angle_alpha   90.00
_cell.angle_beta   90.00
_cell.angle_gamma   90.00
#
_symmetry.space_group_name_H-M   'P 1'
#
loop_
_entity.id
_entity.type
_entity.pdbx_description
1 polymer ?
#
loop_
_entity_poly.entity_id
_entity_poly.type
_entity_poly.pdbx_seq_one_letter_code
_entity_poly.pdbx_strand_id
1 'polypeptide(L)'
;MCKVGGVDKDAIDIAANERVQVGQPESMCNPIAQAEVLNAAHTDFNILLGLCVGHDSMFIKYSQALITVFAVKDRVMGHNPLAAIYTYDSYCERFKQDRLKTVGVVDDQ
;
A
#
# COMPACT_ATOMS: atom_id res chain seq x y z
N MET A 1 4.15 -12.46 10.65
CA MET A 1 3.73 -11.19 11.29
C MET A 1 2.52 -10.50 10.65
N CYS A 2 2.18 -10.74 9.36
CA CYS A 2 1.12 -10.00 8.65
C CYS A 2 -0.29 -10.01 9.30
N LYS A 3 -0.68 -11.07 10.03
CA LYS A 3 -1.99 -11.14 10.72
C LYS A 3 -1.98 -10.72 12.19
N VAL A 4 -0.85 -10.26 12.72
CA VAL A 4 -0.76 -9.79 14.10
C VAL A 4 -1.63 -8.55 14.25
N GLY A 5 -2.50 -8.54 15.26
CA GLY A 5 -3.48 -7.48 15.48
C GLY A 5 -4.45 -7.31 14.32
N GLY A 6 -4.74 -8.37 13.55
CA GLY A 6 -5.64 -8.31 12.42
C GLY A 6 -7.02 -7.77 12.82
N VAL A 7 -7.46 -6.73 12.13
CA VAL A 7 -8.76 -6.09 12.36
C VAL A 7 -9.69 -6.49 11.22
N ASP A 8 -10.94 -6.84 11.50
CA ASP A 8 -11.91 -7.07 10.44
C ASP A 8 -12.19 -5.76 9.71
N LYS A 9 -12.32 -5.82 8.39
CA LYS A 9 -12.67 -4.66 7.57
C LYS A 9 -14.03 -4.06 7.93
N ASP A 10 -14.90 -4.82 8.60
CA ASP A 10 -16.13 -4.28 9.22
C ASP A 10 -15.86 -3.14 10.21
N ALA A 11 -14.71 -3.15 10.88
CA ALA A 11 -14.37 -2.11 11.86
C ALA A 11 -14.10 -0.72 11.23
N ILE A 12 -13.96 -0.67 9.90
CA ILE A 12 -13.81 0.57 9.12
C ILE A 12 -14.94 0.71 8.09
N ASP A 13 -16.09 0.09 8.37
CA ASP A 13 -17.32 0.19 7.58
C ASP A 13 -17.19 -0.26 6.12
N ILE A 14 -16.24 -1.15 5.80
CA ILE A 14 -16.16 -1.76 4.46
C ILE A 14 -17.17 -2.89 4.35
N ALA A 15 -18.15 -2.72 3.47
CA ALA A 15 -19.23 -3.68 3.29
C ALA A 15 -18.73 -4.99 2.65
N ALA A 16 -19.43 -6.09 2.90
CA ALA A 16 -19.03 -7.42 2.44
C ALA A 16 -18.93 -7.56 0.91
N ASN A 17 -19.61 -6.70 0.14
CA ASN A 17 -19.55 -6.63 -1.32
C ASN A 17 -18.38 -5.80 -1.86
N GLU A 18 -17.73 -5.00 -1.01
CA GLU A 18 -16.56 -4.18 -1.35
C GLU A 18 -15.23 -4.90 -1.03
N ARG A 19 -15.33 -6.04 -0.35
CA ARG A 19 -14.19 -6.90 -0.01
C ARG A 19 -13.59 -7.55 -1.25
N VAL A 20 -12.30 -7.86 -1.18
CA VAL A 20 -11.60 -8.59 -2.26
C VAL A 20 -12.17 -10.01 -2.39
N GLN A 21 -12.54 -10.61 -1.26
CA GLN A 21 -13.26 -11.88 -1.21
C GLN A 21 -14.70 -11.61 -0.77
N VAL A 22 -15.57 -11.40 -1.75
CA VAL A 22 -16.98 -11.08 -1.52
C VAL A 22 -17.65 -12.16 -0.66
N GLY A 23 -18.32 -11.74 0.41
CA GLY A 23 -19.07 -12.63 1.31
C GLY A 23 -18.22 -13.45 2.29
N GLN A 24 -16.90 -13.27 2.32
CA GLN A 24 -16.01 -13.90 3.30
C GLN A 24 -15.45 -12.88 4.31
N PRO A 25 -15.09 -13.31 5.53
CA PRO A 25 -14.35 -12.45 6.45
C PRO A 25 -13.02 -12.06 5.83
N GLU A 26 -12.69 -10.77 5.85
CA GLU A 26 -11.44 -10.26 5.31
C GLU A 26 -10.78 -9.34 6.33
N SER A 27 -9.70 -9.79 6.94
CA SER A 27 -8.95 -8.99 7.92
C SER A 27 -7.90 -8.12 7.23
N MET A 28 -7.73 -6.91 7.75
CA MET A 28 -6.61 -6.02 7.46
C MET A 28 -5.51 -6.17 8.50
N CYS A 29 -4.27 -5.97 8.09
CA CYS A 29 -3.11 -5.93 8.99
C CYS A 29 -3.10 -4.65 9.82
N ASN A 30 -2.64 -4.75 11.07
CA ASN A 30 -2.40 -3.58 11.94
C ASN A 30 -0.89 -3.29 12.02
N PRO A 31 -0.36 -2.33 11.25
CA PRO A 31 1.08 -2.01 11.24
C PRO A 31 1.59 -1.51 12.58
N ILE A 32 0.75 -0.81 13.36
CA ILE A 32 1.13 -0.23 14.65
C ILE A 32 1.33 -1.36 15.66
N ALA A 33 0.35 -2.26 15.78
CA ALA A 33 0.44 -3.41 16.67
C ALA A 33 1.63 -4.32 16.32
N GLN A 34 1.94 -4.47 15.04
CA GLN A 34 3.13 -5.19 14.58
C GLN A 34 4.42 -4.53 15.08
N ALA A 35 4.54 -3.21 15.00
CA ALA A 35 5.69 -2.48 15.53
C ALA A 35 5.78 -2.60 17.06
N GLU A 36 4.67 -2.47 17.78
CA GLU A 36 4.62 -2.60 19.24
C GLU A 36 5.06 -4.00 19.72
N VAL A 37 4.65 -5.05 19.03
CA VAL A 37 5.09 -6.42 19.34
C VAL A 37 6.60 -6.57 19.19
N LEU A 38 7.20 -5.99 18.14
CA LEU A 38 8.65 -6.05 17.95
C LEU A 38 9.41 -5.15 18.93
N ASN A 39 8.85 -3.99 19.30
CA ASN A 39 9.39 -3.14 20.35
C ASN A 39 9.40 -3.88 21.71
N ALA A 40 8.30 -4.58 22.04
CA ALA A 40 8.20 -5.39 23.25
C ALA A 40 9.16 -6.60 23.24
N ALA A 41 9.49 -7.12 22.05
CA ALA A 41 10.51 -8.15 21.87
C ALA A 41 11.94 -7.60 21.89
N HIS A 42 12.13 -6.28 22.03
CA HIS A 42 13.42 -5.60 22.04
C HIS A 42 14.32 -5.97 20.84
N THR A 43 13.74 -6.01 19.64
CA THR A 43 14.53 -6.21 18.42
C THR A 43 15.54 -5.08 18.22
N ASP A 44 16.76 -5.39 17.82
CA ASP A 44 17.77 -4.38 17.50
C ASP A 44 17.60 -3.81 16.08
N PHE A 45 17.07 -4.62 15.16
CA PHE A 45 16.93 -4.28 13.75
C PHE A 45 15.78 -5.03 13.08
N ASN A 46 15.01 -4.33 12.26
CA ASN A 46 13.83 -4.85 11.58
C ASN A 46 13.96 -4.75 10.05
N ILE A 47 13.59 -5.83 9.35
CA ILE A 47 13.60 -5.89 7.88
C ILE A 47 12.16 -5.94 7.38
N LEU A 48 11.79 -4.96 6.56
CA LEU A 48 10.48 -4.88 5.90
C LEU A 48 10.56 -5.50 4.50
N LEU A 49 9.55 -6.32 4.17
CA LEU A 49 9.51 -7.07 2.91
C LEU A 49 8.11 -7.09 2.32
N GLY A 50 7.98 -6.57 1.10
CA GLY A 50 6.79 -6.76 0.27
C GLY A 50 5.52 -6.17 0.90
N LEU A 51 5.66 -5.07 1.63
CA LEU A 51 4.56 -4.35 2.26
C LEU A 51 4.08 -3.20 1.36
N CYS A 52 2.83 -2.78 1.55
CA CYS A 52 2.30 -1.60 0.86
C CYS A 52 2.81 -0.32 1.52
N VAL A 53 2.82 0.78 0.77
CA VAL A 53 3.34 2.09 1.20
C VAL A 53 2.77 2.56 2.54
N GLY A 54 1.46 2.37 2.76
CA GLY A 54 0.82 2.79 4.01
C GLY A 54 1.24 1.91 5.21
N HIS A 55 1.42 0.61 4.98
CA HIS A 55 1.88 -0.31 6.02
C HIS A 55 3.32 -0.01 6.43
N ASP A 56 4.20 0.21 5.45
CA ASP A 56 5.59 0.61 5.69
C ASP A 56 5.65 1.92 6.48
N SER A 57 4.92 2.94 6.03
CA SER A 57 4.95 4.27 6.66
C SER A 57 4.53 4.22 8.12
N MET A 58 3.45 3.48 8.43
CA MET A 58 2.98 3.34 9.80
C MET A 58 3.93 2.49 10.64
N PHE A 59 4.39 1.34 10.13
CA PHE A 59 5.35 0.53 10.88
C PHE A 59 6.63 1.33 11.19
N ILE A 60 7.18 2.05 10.20
CA ILE A 60 8.38 2.86 10.35
C ILE A 60 8.22 3.92 11.43
N LYS A 61 7.08 4.61 11.45
CA LYS A 61 6.78 5.65 12.44
C LYS A 61 6.77 5.12 13.88
N TYR A 62 6.32 3.90 14.11
CA TYR A 62 6.11 3.33 15.46
C TYR A 62 7.20 2.34 15.90
N SER A 63 8.12 1.95 15.01
CA SER A 63 9.27 1.12 15.38
C SER A 63 10.29 1.92 16.19
N GLN A 64 10.76 1.35 17.31
CA GLN A 64 11.86 1.90 18.11
C GLN A 64 13.23 1.45 17.59
N ALA A 65 13.29 0.26 17.00
CA ALA A 65 14.48 -0.30 16.39
C ALA A 65 14.77 0.34 15.03
N LEU A 66 16.02 0.23 14.58
CA LEU A 66 16.39 0.57 13.21
C LEU A 66 15.70 -0.36 12.22
N ILE A 67 15.45 0.17 11.02
CA ILE A 67 14.60 -0.48 10.03
C ILE A 67 15.17 -0.29 8.65
N THR A 68 15.06 -1.30 7.81
CA THR A 68 15.29 -1.17 6.38
C THR A 68 14.20 -1.85 5.58
N VAL A 69 13.91 -1.30 4.40
CA VAL A 69 13.01 -1.92 3.43
C VAL A 69 13.87 -2.71 2.45
N PHE A 70 13.73 -4.03 2.47
CA PHE A 70 14.48 -4.90 1.56
C PHE A 70 13.83 -4.97 0.17
N ALA A 71 12.49 -5.01 0.11
CA ALA A 71 11.74 -4.94 -1.14
C ALA A 71 10.37 -4.28 -0.93
N VAL A 72 9.99 -3.39 -1.83
CA VAL A 72 8.66 -2.74 -1.82
C VAL A 72 7.64 -3.64 -2.53
N LYS A 73 6.39 -3.64 -2.06
CA LYS A 73 5.30 -4.31 -2.81
C LYS A 73 4.93 -3.50 -4.03
N ASP A 74 5.43 -3.93 -5.18
CA ASP A 74 4.96 -3.46 -6.48
C ASP A 74 4.57 -4.66 -7.33
N ARG A 75 3.27 -4.90 -7.50
CA ARG A 75 2.78 -6.01 -8.32
C ARG A 75 2.88 -5.70 -9.82
N VAL A 76 2.85 -4.41 -10.20
CA VAL A 76 2.83 -3.99 -11.61
C VAL A 76 4.24 -4.08 -12.19
N MET A 77 5.25 -3.61 -11.45
CA MET A 77 6.65 -3.59 -11.89
C MET A 77 7.48 -4.74 -11.30
N GLY A 78 6.85 -5.78 -10.74
CA GLY A 78 7.58 -6.92 -10.18
C GLY A 78 8.58 -6.53 -9.10
N HIS A 79 8.17 -5.67 -8.17
CA HIS A 79 8.98 -5.12 -7.07
C HIS A 79 10.09 -4.14 -7.51
N ASN A 80 9.98 -3.55 -8.72
CA ASN A 80 10.87 -2.48 -9.21
C ASN A 80 10.11 -1.14 -9.41
N PRO A 81 9.76 -0.42 -8.33
CA PRO A 81 8.98 0.81 -8.44
C PRO A 81 9.70 1.94 -9.20
N LEU A 82 11.03 1.93 -9.24
CA LEU A 82 11.79 2.93 -10.00
C LEU A 82 11.63 2.77 -11.52
N ALA A 83 11.25 1.58 -12.01
CA ALA A 83 10.95 1.37 -13.43
C ALA A 83 9.89 2.36 -13.93
N ALA A 84 8.83 2.59 -13.14
CA ALA A 84 7.77 3.53 -13.49
C ALA A 84 8.28 4.98 -13.59
N ILE A 85 9.29 5.36 -12.81
CA ILE A 85 9.90 6.69 -12.87
C ILE A 85 10.80 6.80 -14.10
N TYR A 86 11.65 5.81 -14.35
CA TYR A 86 12.55 5.79 -15.50
C TYR A 86 11.81 5.74 -16.84
N THR A 87 10.65 5.10 -16.86
CA THR A 87 9.80 5.00 -18.06
C THR A 87 8.57 5.89 -17.96
N TYR A 88 8.63 7.00 -17.20
CA TYR A 88 7.47 7.84 -16.90
C TYR A 88 6.67 8.21 -18.15
N ASP A 89 7.32 8.66 -19.22
CA ASP A 89 6.62 9.08 -20.43
C ASP A 89 5.80 7.96 -21.04
N SER A 90 6.42 6.80 -21.32
CA SER A 90 5.73 5.66 -21.93
C SER A 90 4.73 4.99 -20.97
N TYR A 91 5.04 4.95 -19.67
CA TYR A 91 4.17 4.40 -18.65
C TYR A 91 2.91 5.25 -18.47
N CYS A 92 3.04 6.57 -18.51
CA CYS A 92 1.92 7.50 -18.36
C CYS A 92 1.15 7.77 -19.66
N GLU A 93 1.63 7.37 -20.85
CA GLU A 93 0.89 7.51 -22.11
C GLU A 93 -0.54 6.94 -22.01
N ARG A 94 -0.70 5.78 -21.34
CA ARG A 94 -2.04 5.19 -21.12
C ARG A 94 -2.98 6.12 -20.36
N PHE A 95 -2.47 6.86 -19.38
CA PHE A 95 -3.25 7.82 -18.60
C PHE A 95 -3.41 9.18 -19.30
N LYS A 96 -2.50 9.54 -20.21
CA LYS A 96 -2.63 10.73 -21.06
C LYS A 96 -3.78 10.59 -22.06
N GLN A 97 -4.01 9.39 -22.58
CA GLN A 97 -5.12 9.09 -23.50
C GLN A 97 -6.50 9.24 -22.85
N ASP A 98 -6.64 8.93 -21.57
CA ASP A 98 -7.92 9.04 -20.84
C ASP A 98 -8.26 10.50 -20.47
N ARG A 99 -7.28 11.39 -20.29
CA ARG A 99 -7.53 12.82 -20.03
C ARG A 99 -7.93 13.64 -21.26
N LEU A 100 -7.80 13.08 -22.47
CA LEU A 100 -8.21 13.74 -23.70
C LEU A 100 -9.70 13.54 -24.05
N LYS A 101 -10.44 12.70 -23.30
CA LYS A 101 -11.86 12.41 -23.59
C LYS A 101 -12.88 13.34 -22.91
N THR A 102 -12.47 14.34 -22.13
CA THR A 102 -13.42 15.18 -21.35
C THR A 102 -13.19 16.69 -21.42
N VAL A 103 -12.42 17.21 -22.37
CA VAL A 103 -12.41 18.66 -22.64
C VAL A 103 -13.08 18.91 -23.98
N GLY A 104 -14.41 18.96 -23.96
CA GLY A 104 -15.17 19.61 -25.03
C GLY A 104 -14.87 21.09 -24.98
N VAL A 105 -14.19 21.60 -26.01
CA VAL A 105 -14.05 23.04 -26.25
C VAL A 105 -15.45 23.57 -26.50
N VAL A 106 -15.98 24.39 -25.59
CA VAL A 106 -17.15 25.21 -25.87
C VAL A 106 -16.63 26.41 -26.66
N ASP A 107 -16.85 26.40 -27.97
CA ASP A 107 -16.65 27.59 -28.80
C ASP A 107 -17.76 28.59 -28.46
N ASP A 108 -17.37 29.71 -27.85
CA ASP A 108 -18.26 30.84 -27.55
C ASP A 108 -18.40 31.69 -28.83
N GLN A 109 -19.63 31.75 -29.37
CA GLN A 109 -20.02 32.68 -30.45
C GLN A 109 -20.41 34.04 -29.88
#